data_AF-A0A1V2PGG9-F1
#
_entry.id   AF-A0A1V2PGG9-F1
#
_cell.length_a   1.000
_cell.length_b   1.000
_cell.length_c   1.000
_cell.angle_alpha   90.00
_cell.angle_beta   90.00
_cell.angle_gamma   90.00
#
_symmetry.space_group_name_H-M   'P 1'
#
loop_
_entity.id
_entity.type
_entity.pdbx_description
1 polymer ?
#
loop_
_entity_poly.entity_id
_entity_poly.type
_entity_poly.pdbx_seq_one_letter_code
_entity_poly.pdbx_strand_id
1 'polypeptide(L)'
;MPRTHQPPIQPRHWLARYRWPAVVVVLVALGAWLGMVRPWDQPKPGPCGAGTKAVGSPYLCMGLNLDSTPMRANDPLSDLHAIIAAYNSKVTGDFRTVVLLENMTVNPAIDSTPLSFLRHEIQGAIAAAWPEEGKAAGTKLLLANFGGNAEHWRIAVDEIVAAAPSQRIVAVVGIGTSVANSRAAVAELSLHGIASIGATITADSMNTDLAGKRIKNFFRVGPTNTDEANAAANYVVAQGYRRIMMIQDTNPGNIYAATLASAFARRTDIRIAFTKKYESPDTEPTGATRDELLRRLFSGMHSDVCTGRPDLIYFAGRGVDVRSFVTALSGDGACEEVGEVTVMTGDDAATLVGTPMPLQGDIKARVLYTALAHPDQWKNFPQATSSTAYQTNYENFSAKFLGTHKFAADDLWDGTAMVLHDAVVSATQAAKDIPAKDPSAVANFIANLDCNSAVPGASGFIAFDQDTGNQVNKAIPIVGITAEGTMNPVGLVWSKGTHVCAQS
;
A
#
# COMPACT_ATOMS: atom_id res chain seq x y z
N MET A 1 -56.49 25.56 -92.47
CA MET A 1 -55.77 26.52 -91.61
C MET A 1 -54.88 25.73 -90.65
N PRO A 2 -53.56 26.00 -90.61
CA PRO A 2 -52.58 25.17 -89.91
C PRO A 2 -52.46 25.54 -88.43
N ARG A 3 -52.37 24.54 -87.54
CA ARG A 3 -52.00 24.70 -86.13
C ARG A 3 -50.48 24.66 -86.02
N THR A 4 -49.91 25.75 -85.53
CA THR A 4 -48.48 25.92 -85.24
C THR A 4 -48.10 25.15 -83.97
N HIS A 5 -47.08 24.29 -84.07
CA HIS A 5 -46.42 23.67 -82.92
C HIS A 5 -45.46 24.67 -82.26
N GLN A 6 -45.63 24.91 -80.95
CA GLN A 6 -44.62 25.58 -80.12
C GLN A 6 -43.66 24.54 -79.50
N PRO A 7 -42.35 24.84 -79.39
CA PRO A 7 -41.37 23.93 -78.79
C PRO A 7 -41.47 23.88 -77.25
N PRO A 8 -41.10 22.75 -76.61
CA PRO A 8 -41.21 22.59 -75.16
C PRO A 8 -40.20 23.46 -74.40
N ILE A 9 -40.71 24.12 -73.37
CA ILE A 9 -39.95 24.94 -72.42
C ILE A 9 -39.19 23.99 -71.47
N GLN A 10 -37.87 23.98 -71.50
CA GLN A 10 -37.07 23.27 -70.49
C GLN A 10 -37.21 23.96 -69.12
N PRO A 11 -37.57 23.24 -68.05
CA PRO A 11 -37.59 23.82 -66.71
C PRO A 11 -36.15 24.13 -66.28
N ARG A 12 -35.82 25.42 -66.19
CA ARG A 12 -34.60 25.89 -65.52
C ARG A 12 -34.61 25.36 -64.08
N HIS A 13 -33.80 24.35 -63.80
CA HIS A 13 -33.65 23.74 -62.49
C HIS A 13 -33.36 24.84 -61.44
N TRP A 14 -34.39 25.17 -60.65
CA TRP A 14 -34.35 26.13 -59.54
C TRP A 14 -33.20 25.82 -58.56
N LEU A 15 -32.83 24.53 -58.45
CA LEU A 15 -31.67 24.05 -57.70
C LEU A 15 -30.35 24.72 -58.07
N ALA A 16 -30.11 25.10 -59.34
CA ALA A 16 -28.84 25.72 -59.75
C ALA A 16 -28.65 27.15 -59.21
N ARG A 17 -29.76 27.89 -59.00
CA ARG A 17 -29.72 29.29 -58.57
C ARG A 17 -29.52 29.44 -57.05
N TYR A 18 -29.84 28.41 -56.27
CA TYR A 18 -29.73 28.43 -54.82
C TYR A 18 -28.62 27.54 -54.24
N ARG A 19 -27.78 26.89 -55.08
CA ARG A 19 -26.67 26.05 -54.60
C ARG A 19 -25.73 26.83 -53.69
N TRP A 20 -25.35 28.03 -54.12
CA TRP A 20 -24.43 28.90 -53.37
C TRP A 20 -25.02 29.39 -52.04
N PRO A 21 -26.22 29.99 -51.98
CA PRO A 21 -26.80 30.39 -50.70
C PRO A 21 -27.10 29.19 -49.77
N ALA A 22 -27.50 28.03 -50.30
CA ALA A 22 -27.70 26.83 -49.49
C ALA A 22 -26.38 26.31 -48.88
N VAL A 23 -25.29 26.31 -49.65
CA VAL A 23 -23.95 25.94 -49.14
C VAL A 23 -23.50 26.91 -48.05
N VAL A 24 -23.72 28.22 -48.25
CA VAL A 24 -23.37 29.23 -47.22
C VAL A 24 -24.16 29.00 -45.93
N VAL A 25 -25.47 28.74 -46.02
CA VAL A 25 -26.31 28.46 -44.84
C VAL A 25 -25.83 27.20 -44.12
N VAL A 26 -25.48 26.14 -44.84
CA VAL A 26 -24.95 24.90 -44.24
C VAL A 26 -23.60 25.16 -43.57
N LEU A 27 -22.70 25.91 -44.20
CA LEU A 27 -21.39 26.23 -43.62
C LEU A 27 -21.50 27.12 -42.38
N VAL A 28 -22.41 28.10 -42.38
CA VAL A 28 -22.69 28.95 -41.21
C VAL A 28 -23.31 28.12 -40.09
N ALA A 29 -24.26 27.25 -40.38
CA ALA A 29 -24.86 26.35 -39.39
C ALA A 29 -23.84 25.37 -38.82
N LEU A 30 -22.96 24.80 -39.66
CA LEU A 30 -21.89 23.92 -39.24
C LEU A 30 -20.85 24.67 -38.39
N GLY A 31 -20.47 25.88 -38.78
CA GLY A 31 -19.56 26.74 -38.02
C GLY A 31 -20.14 27.16 -36.66
N ALA A 32 -21.43 27.51 -36.61
CA ALA A 32 -22.13 27.80 -35.37
C ALA A 32 -22.24 26.56 -34.46
N TRP A 33 -22.54 25.40 -35.04
CA TRP A 33 -22.56 24.13 -34.32
C TRP A 33 -21.17 23.76 -33.79
N LEU A 34 -20.11 23.85 -34.60
CA LEU A 34 -18.72 23.61 -34.20
C LEU A 34 -18.24 24.61 -33.13
N GLY A 35 -18.64 25.88 -33.23
CA GLY A 35 -18.36 26.90 -32.21
C GLY A 35 -19.12 26.70 -30.90
N MET A 36 -20.31 26.06 -30.95
CA MET A 36 -21.12 25.72 -29.78
C MET A 36 -20.63 24.43 -29.10
N VAL A 37 -20.32 23.38 -29.88
CA VAL A 37 -19.85 22.09 -29.33
C VAL A 37 -18.36 22.07 -29.01
N ARG A 38 -17.61 23.06 -29.51
CA ARG A 38 -16.16 23.22 -29.33
C ARG A 38 -15.42 21.88 -29.27
N PRO A 39 -15.47 21.07 -30.34
CA PRO A 39 -14.92 19.72 -30.31
C PRO A 39 -13.39 19.71 -30.16
N TRP A 40 -12.73 20.87 -30.37
CA TRP A 40 -11.31 21.08 -30.14
C TRP A 40 -10.96 21.51 -28.71
N ASP A 41 -11.96 21.88 -27.91
CA ASP A 41 -11.87 22.07 -26.46
C ASP A 41 -12.18 20.75 -25.71
N GLN A 42 -12.48 19.66 -26.42
CA GLN A 42 -12.48 18.33 -25.81
C GLN A 42 -11.06 18.11 -25.27
N PRO A 43 -10.88 17.91 -23.95
CA PRO A 43 -9.56 17.64 -23.42
C PRO A 43 -9.01 16.44 -24.21
N LYS A 44 -7.89 16.65 -24.92
CA LYS A 44 -7.07 15.54 -25.43
C LYS A 44 -7.00 14.54 -24.28
N PRO A 45 -7.25 13.22 -24.48
CA PRO A 45 -7.23 12.26 -23.40
C PRO A 45 -5.98 12.54 -22.59
N GLY A 46 -6.20 12.97 -21.36
CA GLY A 46 -5.14 13.47 -20.53
C GLY A 46 -4.13 12.34 -20.32
N PRO A 47 -2.94 12.65 -19.81
CA PRO A 47 -2.00 11.64 -19.34
C PRO A 47 -2.58 10.67 -18.30
N CYS A 48 -3.74 11.00 -17.71
CA CYS A 48 -4.44 10.22 -16.70
C CYS A 48 -5.62 9.43 -17.27
N GLY A 49 -5.82 8.23 -16.73
CA GLY A 49 -6.93 7.34 -17.08
C GLY A 49 -8.31 7.89 -16.65
N ALA A 50 -9.37 7.31 -17.20
CA ALA A 50 -10.73 7.72 -16.88
C ALA A 50 -11.06 7.55 -15.38
N GLY A 51 -11.76 8.54 -14.81
CA GLY A 51 -12.03 8.60 -13.36
C GLY A 51 -10.89 9.20 -12.52
N THR A 52 -9.71 9.46 -13.11
CA THR A 52 -8.59 10.11 -12.39
C THR A 52 -8.29 11.51 -12.91
N LYS A 53 -7.67 12.34 -12.07
CA LYS A 53 -7.37 13.75 -12.35
C LYS A 53 -5.87 14.01 -12.20
N ALA A 54 -5.28 14.73 -13.15
CA ALA A 54 -3.92 15.23 -13.02
C ALA A 54 -3.85 16.32 -11.94
N VAL A 55 -2.90 16.22 -11.00
CA VAL A 55 -2.71 17.19 -9.92
C VAL A 55 -1.26 17.67 -9.86
N GLY A 56 -1.03 18.97 -10.03
CA GLY A 56 0.30 19.61 -10.00
C GLY A 56 1.18 19.29 -11.23
N SER A 57 1.18 18.04 -11.68
CA SER A 57 1.90 17.55 -12.86
C SER A 57 0.97 16.69 -13.73
N PRO A 58 1.13 16.68 -15.07
CA PRO A 58 0.42 15.76 -15.95
C PRO A 58 0.59 14.28 -15.54
N TYR A 59 1.67 13.91 -14.86
CA TYR A 59 1.97 12.49 -14.56
C TYR A 59 1.46 12.02 -13.19
N LEU A 60 0.82 12.91 -12.43
CA LEU A 60 0.30 12.64 -11.08
C LEU A 60 -1.23 12.49 -11.16
N CYS A 61 -1.69 11.25 -11.32
CA CYS A 61 -3.09 10.93 -11.58
C CYS A 61 -3.79 10.43 -10.31
N MET A 62 -4.55 11.32 -9.67
CA MET A 62 -5.21 11.08 -8.38
C MET A 62 -6.69 10.72 -8.58
N GLY A 63 -7.26 9.94 -7.66
CA GLY A 63 -8.68 9.60 -7.69
C GLY A 63 -8.99 8.11 -7.73
N LEU A 64 -10.22 7.77 -8.07
CA LEU A 64 -10.74 6.41 -8.17
C LEU A 64 -10.81 5.95 -9.63
N ASN A 65 -10.12 4.86 -9.95
CA ASN A 65 -10.13 4.26 -11.28
C ASN A 65 -11.33 3.30 -11.45
N LEU A 66 -12.47 3.86 -11.83
CA LEU A 66 -13.72 3.12 -12.06
C LEU A 66 -13.63 2.15 -13.24
N ASP A 67 -12.83 2.48 -14.25
CA ASP A 67 -12.78 1.72 -15.50
C ASP A 67 -11.70 0.62 -15.50
N SER A 68 -10.95 0.47 -14.41
CA SER A 68 -9.84 -0.50 -14.28
C SER A 68 -8.77 -0.33 -15.38
N THR A 69 -8.59 0.89 -15.88
CA THR A 69 -7.62 1.20 -16.95
C THR A 69 -6.26 1.60 -16.36
N PRO A 70 -5.16 1.64 -17.12
CA PRO A 70 -3.91 2.22 -16.64
C PRO A 70 -4.12 3.63 -16.06
N MET A 71 -3.53 3.95 -14.91
CA MET A 71 -3.75 5.25 -14.26
C MET A 71 -3.01 6.37 -14.96
N ARG A 72 -1.86 6.06 -15.59
CA ARG A 72 -1.07 6.99 -16.38
C ARG A 72 -0.63 6.39 -17.71
N ALA A 73 -0.21 7.25 -18.65
CA ALA A 73 0.49 6.78 -19.85
C ALA A 73 1.74 5.97 -19.49
N ASN A 74 1.96 4.84 -20.17
CA ASN A 74 3.06 3.90 -19.92
C ASN A 74 3.10 3.39 -18.46
N ASP A 75 1.93 3.13 -17.88
CA ASP A 75 1.82 2.62 -16.52
C ASP A 75 2.60 1.30 -16.34
N PRO A 76 3.60 1.24 -15.45
CA PRO A 76 4.35 0.02 -15.21
C PRO A 76 3.54 -1.06 -14.49
N LEU A 77 2.29 -0.79 -14.10
CA LEU A 77 1.34 -1.74 -13.53
C LEU A 77 0.23 -2.15 -14.53
N SER A 78 0.37 -1.77 -15.80
CA SER A 78 -0.63 -2.01 -16.85
C SER A 78 -1.06 -3.48 -17.01
N ASP A 79 -0.16 -4.42 -16.74
CA ASP A 79 -0.45 -5.86 -16.69
C ASP A 79 -1.45 -6.21 -15.58
N LEU A 80 -1.28 -5.65 -14.38
CA LEU A 80 -2.20 -5.86 -13.25
C LEU A 80 -3.55 -5.17 -13.49
N HIS A 81 -3.55 -3.97 -14.08
CA HIS A 81 -4.78 -3.30 -14.52
C HIS A 81 -5.58 -4.18 -15.50
N ALA A 82 -4.90 -4.79 -16.47
CA ALA A 82 -5.54 -5.69 -17.42
C ALA A 82 -6.17 -6.92 -16.75
N ILE A 83 -5.49 -7.50 -15.75
CA ILE A 83 -6.03 -8.60 -14.93
C ILE A 83 -7.31 -8.15 -14.20
N ILE A 84 -7.24 -7.02 -13.50
CA ILE A 84 -8.38 -6.46 -12.75
C ILE A 84 -9.56 -6.16 -13.67
N ALA A 85 -9.33 -5.52 -14.82
CA ALA A 85 -10.37 -5.25 -15.81
C ALA A 85 -11.02 -6.54 -16.34
N ALA A 86 -10.21 -7.56 -16.65
CA ALA A 86 -10.69 -8.85 -17.12
C ALA A 86 -11.58 -9.54 -16.08
N TYR A 87 -11.21 -9.50 -14.80
CA TYR A 87 -12.05 -10.09 -13.74
C TYR A 87 -13.29 -9.25 -13.43
N ASN A 88 -13.17 -7.92 -13.31
CA ASN A 88 -14.28 -7.02 -13.06
C ASN A 88 -15.38 -7.12 -14.13
N SER A 89 -15.00 -7.29 -15.40
CA SER A 89 -15.94 -7.44 -16.51
C SER A 89 -16.79 -8.72 -16.45
N LYS A 90 -16.32 -9.76 -15.75
CA LYS A 90 -17.03 -11.03 -15.56
C LYS A 90 -18.02 -10.98 -14.40
N VAL A 91 -17.93 -9.98 -13.53
CA VAL A 91 -18.81 -9.83 -12.36
C VAL A 91 -20.16 -9.25 -12.82
N THR A 92 -21.20 -10.06 -12.77
CA THR A 92 -22.59 -9.68 -13.12
C THR A 92 -23.54 -9.91 -11.93
N GLY A 93 -24.70 -9.25 -11.94
CA GLY A 93 -25.73 -9.46 -10.91
C GLY A 93 -25.43 -8.77 -9.58
N ASP A 94 -25.58 -9.51 -8.48
CA ASP A 94 -25.25 -9.00 -7.14
C ASP A 94 -23.74 -9.07 -6.92
N PHE A 95 -23.16 -7.93 -6.51
CA PHE A 95 -21.73 -7.82 -6.29
C PHE A 95 -21.41 -6.85 -5.16
N ARG A 96 -20.19 -6.96 -4.64
CA ARG A 96 -19.59 -6.06 -3.66
C ARG A 96 -18.26 -5.56 -4.23
N THR A 97 -17.90 -4.33 -3.94
CA THR A 97 -16.64 -3.75 -4.42
C THR A 97 -15.73 -3.43 -3.25
N VAL A 98 -14.50 -3.92 -3.33
CA VAL A 98 -13.41 -3.49 -2.45
C VAL A 98 -12.54 -2.50 -3.23
N VAL A 99 -12.17 -1.39 -2.60
CA VAL A 99 -11.25 -0.42 -3.18
C VAL A 99 -9.89 -0.58 -2.52
N LEU A 100 -8.83 -0.80 -3.31
CA LEU A 100 -7.45 -0.69 -2.85
C LEU A 100 -6.99 0.76 -3.02
N LEU A 101 -6.73 1.44 -1.90
CA LEU A 101 -6.31 2.83 -1.87
C LEU A 101 -4.82 2.93 -1.50
N GLU A 102 -3.99 3.29 -2.47
CA GLU A 102 -2.53 3.38 -2.32
C GLU A 102 -1.93 4.60 -3.04
N ASN A 103 -0.63 4.79 -2.91
CA ASN A 103 0.14 5.65 -3.81
C ASN A 103 0.42 4.90 -5.12
N MET A 104 -0.53 4.95 -6.06
CA MET A 104 -0.45 4.20 -7.32
C MET A 104 0.53 4.79 -8.33
N THR A 105 1.03 6.01 -8.07
CA THR A 105 1.98 6.70 -8.95
C THR A 105 3.28 6.99 -8.21
N VAL A 106 3.91 5.93 -7.67
CA VAL A 106 5.17 6.01 -6.92
C VAL A 106 6.21 6.86 -7.65
N ASN A 107 6.74 7.85 -6.94
CA ASN A 107 7.88 8.66 -7.30
C ASN A 107 9.13 8.15 -6.54
N PRO A 108 10.04 7.41 -7.21
CA PRO A 108 11.22 6.83 -6.56
C PRO A 108 12.21 7.87 -6.01
N ALA A 109 12.08 9.15 -6.34
CA ALA A 109 12.94 10.21 -5.81
C ALA A 109 12.59 10.59 -4.36
N ILE A 110 11.35 10.37 -3.93
CA ILE A 110 10.84 10.83 -2.62
C ILE A 110 10.09 9.76 -1.84
N ASP A 111 9.39 8.85 -2.52
CA ASP A 111 8.57 7.85 -1.85
C ASP A 111 9.45 6.78 -1.22
N SER A 112 9.12 6.40 0.01
CA SER A 112 9.84 5.36 0.75
C SER A 112 9.46 3.94 0.33
N THR A 113 8.36 3.79 -0.39
CA THR A 113 7.86 2.50 -0.88
C THR A 113 8.20 2.35 -2.36
N PRO A 114 8.96 1.32 -2.78
CA PRO A 114 9.27 1.11 -4.18
C PRO A 114 8.07 0.56 -4.96
N LEU A 115 8.11 0.72 -6.28
CA LEU A 115 7.05 0.23 -7.18
C LEU A 115 6.84 -1.29 -7.09
N SER A 116 7.90 -2.07 -6.84
CA SER A 116 7.80 -3.53 -6.65
C SER A 116 6.91 -3.88 -5.46
N PHE A 117 7.05 -3.16 -4.35
CA PHE A 117 6.24 -3.37 -3.15
C PHE A 117 4.75 -3.11 -3.44
N LEU A 118 4.42 -2.02 -4.13
CA LEU A 118 3.05 -1.73 -4.58
C LEU A 118 2.51 -2.80 -5.54
N ARG A 119 3.35 -3.33 -6.43
CA ARG A 119 2.98 -4.43 -7.34
C ARG A 119 2.58 -5.66 -6.53
N HIS A 120 3.38 -6.05 -5.55
CA HIS A 120 3.11 -7.21 -4.69
C HIS A 120 1.84 -7.01 -3.85
N GLU A 121 1.60 -5.78 -3.38
CA GLU A 121 0.32 -5.40 -2.76
C GLU A 121 -0.83 -5.72 -3.73
N ILE A 122 -0.87 -5.11 -4.92
CA ILE A 122 -1.96 -5.33 -5.89
C ILE A 122 -2.14 -6.83 -6.23
N GLN A 123 -1.06 -7.59 -6.36
CA GLN A 123 -1.12 -9.04 -6.59
C GLN A 123 -1.78 -9.80 -5.43
N GLY A 124 -1.49 -9.44 -4.18
CA GLY A 124 -2.15 -9.96 -2.99
C GLY A 124 -3.65 -9.68 -2.98
N ALA A 125 -4.05 -8.45 -3.35
CA ALA A 125 -5.47 -8.09 -3.47
C ALA A 125 -6.19 -8.89 -4.57
N ILE A 126 -5.54 -9.09 -5.73
CA ILE A 126 -6.07 -9.92 -6.82
C ILE A 126 -6.29 -11.36 -6.34
N ALA A 127 -5.31 -11.96 -5.67
CA ALA A 127 -5.37 -13.33 -5.17
C ALA A 127 -6.49 -13.56 -4.14
N ALA A 128 -6.82 -12.53 -3.36
CA ALA A 128 -7.92 -12.56 -2.40
C ALA A 128 -9.29 -12.33 -3.05
N ALA A 129 -9.40 -11.38 -3.98
CA ALA A 129 -10.66 -11.02 -4.63
C ALA A 129 -11.18 -12.13 -5.57
N TRP A 130 -10.27 -12.88 -6.21
CA TRP A 130 -10.62 -13.91 -7.18
C TRP A 130 -9.85 -15.21 -6.95
N PRO A 131 -10.17 -15.96 -5.87
CA PRO A 131 -9.43 -17.14 -5.46
C PRO A 131 -9.59 -18.36 -6.39
N GLU A 132 -10.47 -18.30 -7.39
CA GLU A 132 -10.74 -19.40 -8.32
C GLU A 132 -10.69 -18.90 -9.77
N GLU A 133 -10.00 -19.64 -10.63
CA GLU A 133 -9.91 -19.32 -12.05
C GLU A 133 -11.30 -19.34 -12.71
N GLY A 134 -11.63 -18.27 -13.44
CA GLY A 134 -12.87 -18.20 -14.23
C GLY A 134 -14.16 -17.99 -13.42
N LYS A 135 -14.13 -17.93 -12.09
CA LYS A 135 -15.29 -17.56 -11.27
C LYS A 135 -15.17 -16.14 -10.74
N ALA A 136 -16.05 -15.26 -11.22
CA ALA A 136 -16.27 -13.96 -10.62
C ALA A 136 -16.97 -14.14 -9.27
N ALA A 137 -16.24 -14.05 -8.16
CA ALA A 137 -16.70 -14.36 -6.79
C ALA A 137 -17.74 -13.36 -6.21
N GLY A 138 -18.53 -12.68 -7.05
CA GLY A 138 -19.39 -11.58 -6.62
C GLY A 138 -18.60 -10.38 -6.08
N THR A 139 -17.28 -10.34 -6.27
CA THR A 139 -16.39 -9.27 -5.80
C THR A 139 -15.76 -8.56 -6.98
N LYS A 140 -15.80 -7.23 -6.94
CA LYS A 140 -14.97 -6.34 -7.76
C LYS A 140 -13.83 -5.75 -6.92
N LEU A 141 -12.71 -5.50 -7.57
CA LEU A 141 -11.59 -4.75 -7.01
C LEU A 141 -11.39 -3.49 -7.84
N LEU A 142 -11.40 -2.32 -7.20
CA LEU A 142 -11.05 -1.05 -7.84
C LEU A 142 -9.77 -0.50 -7.22
N LEU A 143 -9.02 0.25 -8.00
CA LEU A 143 -7.79 0.90 -7.55
C LEU A 143 -8.02 2.40 -7.39
N ALA A 144 -7.51 2.98 -6.31
CA ALA A 144 -7.57 4.42 -6.05
C ALA A 144 -6.17 4.95 -5.69
N ASN A 145 -5.89 6.17 -6.13
CA ASN A 145 -4.62 6.84 -5.92
C ASN A 145 -4.76 8.13 -5.10
N PHE A 146 -4.05 8.21 -3.98
CA PHE A 146 -3.93 9.43 -3.17
C PHE A 146 -2.55 10.12 -3.25
N GLY A 147 -1.64 9.58 -4.07
CA GLY A 147 -0.27 10.08 -4.23
C GLY A 147 0.68 9.79 -3.06
N GLY A 148 1.93 10.22 -3.22
CA GLY A 148 2.96 10.14 -2.18
C GLY A 148 2.52 10.86 -0.91
N ASN A 149 2.86 10.27 0.25
CA ASN A 149 2.43 10.74 1.58
C ASN A 149 0.91 11.02 1.71
N ALA A 150 0.10 10.38 0.86
CA ALA A 150 -1.34 10.60 0.73
C ALA A 150 -1.73 12.10 0.60
N GLU A 151 -0.87 12.95 0.01
CA GLU A 151 -1.08 14.40 -0.08
C GLU A 151 -2.41 14.80 -0.74
N HIS A 152 -2.93 13.92 -1.60
CA HIS A 152 -4.17 14.14 -2.35
C HIS A 152 -5.32 13.25 -1.89
N TRP A 153 -5.26 12.76 -0.64
CA TRP A 153 -6.28 11.85 -0.10
C TRP A 153 -7.71 12.34 -0.27
N ARG A 154 -7.96 13.65 -0.14
CA ARG A 154 -9.32 14.22 -0.29
C ARG A 154 -9.91 13.90 -1.66
N ILE A 155 -9.11 14.01 -2.72
CA ILE A 155 -9.57 13.72 -4.10
C ILE A 155 -10.00 12.27 -4.22
N ALA A 156 -9.17 11.34 -3.73
CA ALA A 156 -9.48 9.91 -3.77
C ALA A 156 -10.70 9.56 -2.89
N VAL A 157 -10.75 10.08 -1.66
CA VAL A 157 -11.85 9.80 -0.72
C VAL A 157 -13.17 10.37 -1.21
N ASP A 158 -13.20 11.61 -1.71
CA ASP A 158 -14.42 12.23 -2.24
C ASP A 158 -15.00 11.40 -3.41
N GLU A 159 -14.14 10.89 -4.29
CA GLU A 159 -14.56 10.03 -5.40
C GLU A 159 -15.01 8.63 -4.95
N ILE A 160 -14.34 8.04 -3.96
CA ILE A 160 -14.78 6.78 -3.33
C ILE A 160 -16.16 6.96 -2.70
N VAL A 161 -16.37 8.01 -1.90
CA VAL A 161 -17.65 8.31 -1.23
C VAL A 161 -18.75 8.53 -2.27
N ALA A 162 -18.48 9.31 -3.31
CA ALA A 162 -19.44 9.55 -4.39
C ALA A 162 -19.79 8.28 -5.17
N ALA A 163 -18.82 7.39 -5.40
CA ALA A 163 -19.01 6.14 -6.12
C ALA A 163 -19.64 5.03 -5.26
N ALA A 164 -19.55 5.12 -3.93
CA ALA A 164 -19.91 4.02 -3.03
C ALA A 164 -21.33 3.45 -3.24
N PRO A 165 -22.38 4.27 -3.42
CA PRO A 165 -23.73 3.74 -3.66
C PRO A 165 -23.88 3.02 -5.00
N SER A 166 -23.32 3.59 -6.07
CA SER A 166 -23.49 3.05 -7.44
C SER A 166 -22.58 1.84 -7.70
N GLN A 167 -21.39 1.83 -7.10
CA GLN A 167 -20.41 0.75 -7.21
C GLN A 167 -20.50 -0.27 -6.08
N ARG A 168 -21.41 -0.12 -5.11
CA ARG A 168 -21.57 -1.03 -3.97
C ARG A 168 -20.25 -1.23 -3.22
N ILE A 169 -19.54 -0.13 -2.97
CA ILE A 169 -18.25 -0.16 -2.24
C ILE A 169 -18.54 -0.54 -0.80
N VAL A 170 -17.97 -1.67 -0.37
CA VAL A 170 -18.15 -2.22 0.99
C VAL A 170 -17.00 -1.89 1.93
N ALA A 171 -15.81 -1.72 1.38
CA ALA A 171 -14.62 -1.44 2.15
C ALA A 171 -13.53 -0.81 1.28
N VAL A 172 -12.66 -0.05 1.93
CA VAL A 172 -11.37 0.38 1.42
C VAL A 172 -10.28 -0.42 2.13
N VAL A 173 -9.25 -0.86 1.41
CA VAL A 173 -8.13 -1.63 1.96
C VAL A 173 -6.80 -1.03 1.52
N GLY A 174 -5.71 -1.49 2.13
CA GLY A 174 -4.35 -1.05 1.82
C GLY A 174 -3.93 0.07 2.74
N ILE A 175 -4.04 1.31 2.25
CA ILE A 175 -3.73 2.54 2.97
C ILE A 175 -2.24 2.54 3.35
N GLY A 176 -1.35 2.59 2.37
CA GLY A 176 0.02 2.07 2.52
C GLY A 176 1.09 2.96 3.14
N THR A 177 0.78 4.13 3.70
CA THR A 177 1.78 4.87 4.51
C THR A 177 1.20 5.43 5.79
N SER A 178 1.92 5.18 6.88
CA SER A 178 1.59 5.70 8.22
C SER A 178 2.01 7.18 8.31
N VAL A 179 1.16 8.06 7.78
CA VAL A 179 1.30 9.54 7.80
C VAL A 179 -0.01 10.20 8.22
N ALA A 180 0.05 11.48 8.61
CA ALA A 180 -1.14 12.23 9.07
C ALA A 180 -2.26 12.31 8.00
N ASN A 181 -1.88 12.39 6.72
CA ASN A 181 -2.84 12.42 5.62
C ASN A 181 -3.60 11.10 5.46
N SER A 182 -2.94 9.96 5.59
CA SER A 182 -3.60 8.64 5.59
C SER A 182 -4.58 8.52 6.75
N ARG A 183 -4.24 9.04 7.94
CA ARG A 183 -5.16 9.13 9.10
C ARG A 183 -6.38 9.98 8.81
N ALA A 184 -6.19 11.11 8.13
CA ALA A 184 -7.31 11.96 7.73
C ALA A 184 -8.21 11.24 6.71
N ALA A 185 -7.62 10.51 5.76
CA ALA A 185 -8.35 9.71 4.78
C ALA A 185 -9.24 8.65 5.43
N VAL A 186 -8.70 7.86 6.37
CA VAL A 186 -9.49 6.83 7.08
C VAL A 186 -10.55 7.43 7.99
N ALA A 187 -10.26 8.57 8.62
CA ALA A 187 -11.24 9.27 9.44
C ALA A 187 -12.43 9.73 8.59
N GLU A 188 -12.16 10.33 7.43
CA GLU A 188 -13.20 10.80 6.51
C GLU A 188 -14.03 9.63 5.96
N LEU A 189 -13.39 8.56 5.48
CA LEU A 189 -14.10 7.34 5.04
C LEU A 189 -15.02 6.79 6.15
N SER A 190 -14.53 6.77 7.40
CA SER A 190 -15.33 6.33 8.55
C SER A 190 -16.51 7.25 8.84
N LEU A 191 -16.40 8.58 8.59
CA LEU A 191 -17.52 9.52 8.75
C LEU A 191 -18.64 9.24 7.73
N HIS A 192 -18.29 8.75 6.55
CA HIS A 192 -19.25 8.32 5.52
C HIS A 192 -19.68 6.85 5.64
N GLY A 193 -19.36 6.19 6.77
CA GLY A 193 -19.77 4.81 7.02
C GLY A 193 -19.03 3.75 6.22
N ILE A 194 -17.93 4.11 5.54
CA ILE A 194 -17.11 3.18 4.76
C ILE A 194 -16.05 2.58 5.69
N ALA A 195 -15.95 1.25 5.71
CA ALA A 195 -14.91 0.55 6.47
C ALA A 195 -13.56 0.65 5.77
N SER A 196 -12.50 0.80 6.57
CA SER A 196 -11.11 0.83 6.10
C SER A 196 -10.30 -0.24 6.80
N ILE A 197 -9.60 -1.09 6.04
CA ILE A 197 -8.69 -2.11 6.59
C ILE A 197 -7.26 -1.84 6.12
N GLY A 198 -6.44 -1.33 7.05
CA GLY A 198 -5.01 -1.13 6.84
C GLY A 198 -4.25 -2.43 6.71
N ALA A 199 -3.44 -2.56 5.66
CA ALA A 199 -2.54 -3.71 5.49
C ALA A 199 -1.17 -3.44 6.13
N THR A 200 -0.48 -2.42 5.62
CA THR A 200 0.93 -2.11 5.93
C THR A 200 1.08 -0.89 6.84
N ILE A 201 -0.02 -0.35 7.39
CA ILE A 201 0.02 0.78 8.33
C ILE A 201 0.10 0.35 9.80
N THR A 202 1.30 0.50 10.34
CA THR A 202 1.68 0.00 11.67
C THR A 202 1.70 1.10 12.74
N ALA A 203 1.73 2.39 12.41
CA ALA A 203 1.80 3.45 13.43
C ALA A 203 0.66 3.38 14.45
N ASP A 204 1.01 3.53 15.73
CA ASP A 204 0.07 3.28 16.84
C ASP A 204 -1.20 4.15 16.73
N SER A 205 -1.05 5.39 16.27
CA SER A 205 -2.13 6.39 16.21
C SER A 205 -3.06 6.27 15.00
N MET A 206 -2.85 5.31 14.09
CA MET A 206 -3.67 5.18 12.88
C MET A 206 -5.16 4.91 13.14
N ASN A 207 -5.50 4.36 14.31
CA ASN A 207 -6.88 4.13 14.73
C ASN A 207 -7.53 5.37 15.39
N THR A 208 -6.86 6.52 15.42
CA THR A 208 -7.41 7.77 15.95
C THR A 208 -7.31 8.90 14.92
N ASP A 209 -8.31 9.77 14.89
CA ASP A 209 -8.30 10.97 14.07
C ASP A 209 -7.27 11.99 14.57
N LEU A 210 -7.10 13.10 13.85
CA LEU A 210 -6.13 14.14 14.22
C LEU A 210 -6.43 14.83 15.56
N ALA A 211 -7.65 14.70 16.09
CA ALA A 211 -8.03 15.18 17.42
C ALA A 211 -7.86 14.11 18.52
N GLY A 212 -7.37 12.92 18.18
CA GLY A 212 -7.14 11.81 19.11
C GLY A 212 -8.39 10.98 19.41
N LYS A 213 -9.49 11.14 18.66
CA LYS A 213 -10.71 10.35 18.83
C LYS A 213 -10.63 9.07 18.01
N ARG A 214 -11.11 7.96 18.57
CA ARG A 214 -11.19 6.65 17.90
C ARG A 214 -11.97 6.74 16.57
N ILE A 215 -11.35 6.25 15.49
CA ILE A 215 -11.96 6.10 14.17
C ILE A 215 -12.73 4.78 14.12
N LYS A 216 -14.06 4.86 14.21
CA LYS A 216 -14.95 3.70 14.43
C LYS A 216 -14.73 2.57 13.43
N ASN A 217 -14.70 2.90 12.13
CA ASN A 217 -14.69 1.92 11.05
C ASN A 217 -13.29 1.65 10.48
N PHE A 218 -12.24 1.90 11.28
CA PHE A 218 -10.87 1.56 10.93
C PHE A 218 -10.43 0.26 11.61
N PHE A 219 -9.85 -0.62 10.81
CA PHE A 219 -9.25 -1.88 11.24
C PHE A 219 -7.85 -2.01 10.63
N ARG A 220 -6.99 -2.85 11.19
CA ARG A 220 -5.71 -3.20 10.54
C ARG A 220 -5.37 -4.66 10.74
N VAL A 221 -4.86 -5.31 9.70
CA VAL A 221 -4.43 -6.72 9.73
C VAL A 221 -2.96 -6.88 10.13
N GLY A 222 -2.15 -5.85 9.88
CA GLY A 222 -0.77 -5.76 10.36
C GLY A 222 -0.69 -5.49 11.87
N PRO A 223 0.45 -5.81 12.52
CA PRO A 223 0.74 -5.38 13.89
C PRO A 223 0.76 -3.85 14.05
N THR A 224 0.78 -3.40 15.30
CA THR A 224 1.14 -2.01 15.62
C THR A 224 2.66 -1.85 15.77
N ASN A 225 3.18 -0.63 15.64
CA ASN A 225 4.57 -0.32 15.95
C ASN A 225 4.92 -0.69 17.40
N THR A 226 3.96 -0.61 18.32
CA THR A 226 4.13 -1.14 19.68
C THR A 226 4.32 -2.66 19.69
N ASP A 227 3.53 -3.41 18.92
CA ASP A 227 3.69 -4.86 18.79
C ASP A 227 5.04 -5.24 18.18
N GLU A 228 5.48 -4.53 17.14
CA GLU A 228 6.79 -4.70 16.52
C GLU A 228 7.94 -4.36 17.47
N ALA A 229 7.88 -3.21 18.14
CA ALA A 229 8.91 -2.84 19.11
C ALA A 229 8.99 -3.83 20.27
N ASN A 230 7.86 -4.38 20.73
CA ASN A 230 7.84 -5.45 21.72
C ASN A 230 8.49 -6.74 21.19
N ALA A 231 8.17 -7.14 19.95
CA ALA A 231 8.78 -8.27 19.28
C ALA A 231 10.31 -8.12 19.16
N ALA A 232 10.76 -6.96 18.69
CA ALA A 232 12.17 -6.61 18.61
C ALA A 232 12.82 -6.65 20.00
N ALA A 233 12.25 -5.98 21.01
CA ALA A 233 12.79 -5.96 22.36
C ALA A 233 12.91 -7.35 22.98
N ASN A 234 11.90 -8.21 22.82
CA ASN A 234 11.93 -9.58 23.31
C ASN A 234 13.07 -10.38 22.64
N TYR A 235 13.25 -10.23 21.32
CA TYR A 235 14.38 -10.85 20.61
C TYR A 235 15.71 -10.31 21.13
N VAL A 236 15.83 -8.99 21.31
CA VAL A 236 17.03 -8.32 21.80
C VAL A 236 17.44 -8.83 23.18
N VAL A 237 16.49 -8.95 24.11
CA VAL A 237 16.72 -9.50 25.45
C VAL A 237 17.12 -10.98 25.38
N ALA A 238 16.41 -11.79 24.58
CA ALA A 238 16.68 -13.21 24.45
C ALA A 238 18.07 -13.52 23.86
N GLN A 239 18.56 -12.68 22.93
CA GLN A 239 19.91 -12.79 22.38
C GLN A 239 20.99 -12.18 23.28
N GLY A 240 20.59 -11.47 24.34
CA GLY A 240 21.52 -10.93 25.33
C GLY A 240 22.31 -9.71 24.87
N TYR A 241 21.79 -8.93 23.91
CA TYR A 241 22.36 -7.61 23.58
C TYR A 241 22.25 -6.67 24.78
N ARG A 242 23.29 -5.86 25.04
CA ARG A 242 23.39 -5.06 26.28
C ARG A 242 23.67 -3.59 26.02
N ARG A 243 24.34 -3.25 24.93
CA ARG A 243 24.80 -1.89 24.62
C ARG A 243 24.07 -1.36 23.41
N ILE A 244 22.85 -0.90 23.67
CA ILE A 244 21.90 -0.49 22.64
C ILE A 244 22.07 1.00 22.34
N MET A 245 22.29 1.32 21.06
CA MET A 245 22.15 2.67 20.53
C MET A 245 20.81 2.76 19.77
N MET A 246 20.09 3.87 19.90
CA MET A 246 18.91 4.15 19.09
C MET A 246 19.23 5.24 18.06
N ILE A 247 18.88 5.00 16.80
CA ILE A 247 18.83 6.03 15.76
C ILE A 247 17.36 6.34 15.52
N GLN A 248 16.96 7.59 15.67
CA GLN A 248 15.56 8.00 15.59
C GLN A 248 15.38 9.03 14.48
N ASP A 249 14.46 8.76 13.53
CA ASP A 249 13.92 9.80 12.67
C ASP A 249 12.99 10.70 13.48
N THR A 250 13.24 12.01 13.44
CA THR A 250 12.46 13.04 14.14
C THR A 250 11.63 13.90 13.22
N ASN A 251 11.52 13.53 11.94
CA ASN A 251 10.61 14.19 11.02
C ASN A 251 9.16 14.18 11.57
N PRO A 252 8.52 15.35 11.73
CA PRO A 252 7.18 15.44 12.32
C PRO A 252 6.06 14.86 11.45
N GLY A 253 6.25 14.77 10.14
CA GLY A 253 5.35 14.10 9.20
C GLY A 253 5.42 12.57 9.27
N ASN A 254 6.52 12.01 9.79
CA ASN A 254 6.76 10.58 9.86
C ASN A 254 6.26 9.95 11.18
N ILE A 255 4.93 9.83 11.33
CA ILE A 255 4.33 9.24 12.53
C ILE A 255 4.68 7.76 12.73
N TYR A 256 5.06 7.05 11.66
CA TYR A 256 5.61 5.70 11.74
C TYR A 256 6.87 5.68 12.60
N ALA A 257 7.92 6.39 12.19
CA ALA A 257 9.18 6.38 12.91
C ALA A 257 9.03 6.92 14.34
N ALA A 258 8.20 7.96 14.52
CA ALA A 258 7.93 8.52 15.84
C ALA A 258 7.32 7.51 16.81
N THR A 259 6.29 6.75 16.39
CA THR A 259 5.64 5.75 17.25
C THR A 259 6.52 4.52 17.46
N LEU A 260 7.28 4.08 16.44
CA LEU A 260 8.23 2.98 16.53
C LEU A 260 9.34 3.28 17.57
N ALA A 261 10.00 4.44 17.46
CA ALA A 261 11.02 4.88 18.41
C ALA A 261 10.46 4.96 19.84
N SER A 262 9.27 5.55 19.96
CA SER A 262 8.62 5.75 21.25
C SER A 262 8.24 4.42 21.91
N ALA A 263 7.75 3.45 21.15
CA ALA A 263 7.41 2.14 21.66
C ALA A 263 8.62 1.36 22.16
N PHE A 264 9.71 1.33 21.40
CA PHE A 264 10.93 0.65 21.80
C PHE A 264 11.58 1.30 23.04
N ALA A 265 11.62 2.64 23.08
CA ALA A 265 12.18 3.38 24.21
C ALA A 265 11.37 3.24 25.52
N ARG A 266 10.08 2.87 25.44
CA ARG A 266 9.24 2.62 26.62
C ARG A 266 9.47 1.25 27.27
N ARG A 267 10.19 0.34 26.62
CA ARG A 267 10.51 -0.98 27.17
C ARG A 267 11.41 -0.85 28.40
N THR A 268 10.94 -1.37 29.53
CA THR A 268 11.65 -1.27 30.82
C THR A 268 12.81 -2.27 30.95
N ASP A 269 12.80 -3.33 30.16
CA ASP A 269 13.84 -4.36 30.04
C ASP A 269 14.91 -4.01 28.99
N ILE A 270 14.73 -2.89 28.28
CA ILE A 270 15.69 -2.36 27.33
C ILE A 270 16.37 -1.13 27.94
N ARG A 271 17.70 -1.13 27.92
CA ARG A 271 18.50 0.04 28.32
C ARG A 271 19.16 0.65 27.10
N ILE A 272 18.57 1.74 26.60
CA ILE A 272 19.18 2.56 25.55
C ILE A 272 20.32 3.35 26.16
N ALA A 273 21.55 3.07 25.73
CA ALA A 273 22.74 3.75 26.22
C ALA A 273 22.91 5.13 25.57
N PHE A 274 22.56 5.25 24.29
CA PHE A 274 22.72 6.48 23.51
C PHE A 274 21.60 6.61 22.47
N THR A 275 21.18 7.84 22.18
CA THR A 275 20.23 8.14 21.11
C THR A 275 20.82 9.19 20.18
N LYS A 276 20.80 8.90 18.88
CA LYS A 276 21.07 9.86 17.82
C LYS A 276 19.79 10.11 17.03
N LYS A 277 19.69 11.31 16.51
CA LYS A 277 18.50 11.79 15.81
C LYS A 277 18.90 12.24 14.42
N TYR A 278 18.03 11.99 13.46
CA TYR A 278 18.11 12.55 12.13
C TYR A 278 16.71 13.00 11.71
N GLU A 279 16.63 13.86 10.70
CA GLU A 279 15.36 14.25 10.10
C GLU A 279 15.37 13.78 8.65
N SER A 280 14.46 12.88 8.31
CA SER A 280 14.34 12.41 6.94
C SER A 280 13.66 13.46 6.05
N PRO A 281 13.95 13.54 4.74
CA PRO A 281 13.37 14.57 3.89
C PRO A 281 11.89 14.28 3.54
N ASP A 282 11.05 15.33 3.58
CA ASP A 282 9.63 15.29 3.16
C ASP A 282 9.43 15.61 1.67
N THR A 283 10.42 16.24 1.05
CA THR A 283 10.38 16.66 -0.35
C THR A 283 11.65 16.23 -1.06
N GLU A 284 11.62 16.23 -2.40
CA GLU A 284 12.80 15.92 -3.21
C GLU A 284 13.95 16.88 -2.87
N PRO A 285 15.12 16.38 -2.43
CA PRO A 285 16.24 17.26 -2.14
C PRO A 285 16.72 17.96 -3.41
N THR A 286 17.02 19.26 -3.32
CA THR A 286 17.52 20.01 -4.47
C THR A 286 18.99 19.69 -4.72
N GLY A 287 19.29 19.12 -5.89
CA GLY A 287 20.67 18.85 -6.33
C GLY A 287 21.33 17.62 -5.69
N ALA A 288 20.56 16.77 -5.01
CA ALA A 288 21.01 15.49 -4.47
C ALA A 288 19.82 14.51 -4.40
N THR A 289 20.10 13.21 -4.42
CA THR A 289 19.11 12.19 -4.10
C THR A 289 18.89 12.08 -2.59
N ARG A 290 17.76 11.50 -2.15
CA ARG A 290 17.51 11.14 -0.75
C ARG A 290 18.67 10.33 -0.16
N ASP A 291 19.15 9.33 -0.91
CA ASP A 291 20.25 8.46 -0.47
C ASP A 291 21.56 9.23 -0.26
N GLU A 292 21.95 10.11 -1.18
CA GLU A 292 23.16 10.92 -1.04
C GLU A 292 23.08 11.86 0.18
N LEU A 293 21.93 12.52 0.37
CA LEU A 293 21.70 13.39 1.52
C LEU A 293 21.83 12.61 2.84
N LEU A 294 21.14 11.48 2.93
CA LEU A 294 21.12 10.66 4.15
C LEU A 294 22.47 10.00 4.44
N ARG A 295 23.18 9.51 3.41
CA ARG A 295 24.55 8.99 3.60
C ARG A 295 25.48 10.06 4.17
N ARG A 296 25.38 11.29 3.69
CA ARG A 296 26.17 12.41 4.22
C ARG A 296 25.79 12.80 5.64
N LEU A 297 24.52 12.65 6.02
CA LEU A 297 24.05 12.89 7.38
C LEU A 297 24.53 11.78 8.33
N PHE A 298 24.42 10.53 7.90
CA PHE A 298 24.80 9.35 8.68
C PHE A 298 26.31 9.17 8.80
N SER A 299 27.12 9.70 7.88
CA SER A 299 28.58 9.66 8.02
C SER A 299 29.07 10.35 9.30
N GLY A 300 28.37 11.39 9.75
CA GLY A 300 28.64 12.01 11.05
C GLY A 300 28.43 11.05 12.24
N MET A 301 27.52 10.08 12.09
CA MET A 301 27.22 9.08 13.12
C MET A 301 28.20 7.91 13.13
N HIS A 302 29.03 7.73 12.09
CA HIS A 302 30.06 6.69 12.07
C HIS A 302 30.97 6.77 13.30
N SER A 303 31.49 7.96 13.60
CA SER A 303 32.33 8.22 14.78
C SER A 303 31.63 7.94 16.12
N ASP A 304 30.33 8.19 16.17
CA ASP A 304 29.49 7.91 17.35
C ASP A 304 29.33 6.41 17.57
N VAL A 305 29.17 5.62 16.50
CA VAL A 305 29.13 4.16 16.58
C VAL A 305 30.50 3.61 17.02
N CYS A 306 31.61 4.15 16.50
CA CYS A 306 32.95 3.74 16.91
C CYS A 306 33.24 3.97 18.39
N THR A 307 32.93 5.16 18.89
CA THR A 307 33.10 5.51 20.31
C THR A 307 32.09 4.77 21.18
N GLY A 308 30.86 4.72 20.67
CA GLY A 308 29.70 4.15 21.33
C GLY A 308 29.69 2.63 21.37
N ARG A 309 30.54 1.94 20.60
CA ARG A 309 30.68 0.47 20.48
C ARG A 309 29.38 -0.30 20.78
N PRO A 310 28.25 0.02 20.12
CA PRO A 310 27.01 -0.68 20.38
C PRO A 310 27.10 -2.11 19.86
N ASP A 311 26.54 -3.07 20.60
CA ASP A 311 26.31 -4.42 20.06
C ASP A 311 25.01 -4.47 19.24
N LEU A 312 24.09 -3.54 19.50
CA LEU A 312 22.87 -3.35 18.74
C LEU A 312 22.54 -1.88 18.50
N ILE A 313 22.14 -1.57 17.27
CA ILE A 313 21.53 -0.32 16.87
C ILE A 313 20.05 -0.60 16.59
N TYR A 314 19.15 0.02 17.36
CA TYR A 314 17.74 0.06 17.02
C TYR A 314 17.47 1.27 16.12
N PHE A 315 17.19 1.02 14.84
CA PHE A 315 16.93 2.05 13.85
C PHE A 315 15.42 2.28 13.74
N ALA A 316 14.93 3.37 14.29
CA ALA A 316 13.54 3.78 14.22
C ALA A 316 13.36 4.83 13.12
N GLY A 317 13.33 4.36 11.89
CA GLY A 317 13.21 5.15 10.65
C GLY A 317 12.68 4.29 9.50
N ARG A 318 12.60 4.85 8.30
CA ARG A 318 12.11 4.13 7.10
C ARG A 318 13.14 3.12 6.57
N GLY A 319 12.66 2.05 5.93
CA GLY A 319 13.49 0.97 5.39
C GLY A 319 14.53 1.46 4.39
N VAL A 320 14.12 2.33 3.46
CA VAL A 320 15.06 2.95 2.49
C VAL A 320 16.20 3.73 3.18
N ASP A 321 15.96 4.30 4.36
CA ASP A 321 16.97 5.05 5.11
C ASP A 321 17.96 4.10 5.81
N VAL A 322 17.54 2.88 6.17
CA VAL A 322 18.42 1.84 6.75
C VAL A 322 19.55 1.52 5.79
N ARG A 323 19.25 1.42 4.48
CA ARG A 323 20.28 1.18 3.46
C ARG A 323 21.30 2.32 3.43
N SER A 324 20.86 3.57 3.42
CA SER A 324 21.76 4.72 3.46
C SER A 324 22.59 4.73 4.75
N PHE A 325 21.99 4.37 5.88
CA PHE A 325 22.67 4.26 7.17
C PHE A 325 23.78 3.21 7.16
N VAL A 326 23.48 1.97 6.78
CA VAL A 326 24.52 0.90 6.74
C VAL A 326 25.58 1.18 5.68
N THR A 327 25.22 1.88 4.59
CA THR A 327 26.21 2.31 3.59
C THR A 327 27.19 3.32 4.19
N ALA A 328 26.72 4.29 4.97
CA ALA A 328 27.60 5.23 5.66
C ALA A 328 28.50 4.52 6.69
N LEU A 329 27.96 3.56 7.45
CA LEU A 329 28.76 2.75 8.37
C LEU A 329 29.86 1.93 7.67
N SER A 330 29.65 1.58 6.40
CA SER A 330 30.55 0.70 5.65
C SER A 330 31.79 1.39 5.07
N GLY A 331 31.84 2.72 4.98
CA GLY A 331 32.78 3.41 4.08
C GLY A 331 33.47 4.69 4.58
N ASP A 332 33.38 5.02 5.87
CA ASP A 332 33.96 6.26 6.42
C ASP A 332 35.29 6.08 7.19
N GLY A 333 35.88 4.88 7.21
CA GLY A 333 37.22 4.58 7.71
C GLY A 333 37.37 4.47 9.24
N ALA A 334 38.40 3.74 9.70
CA ALA A 334 38.89 3.66 11.08
C ALA A 334 37.82 3.30 12.16
N CYS A 335 37.40 2.03 12.19
CA CYS A 335 36.51 1.50 13.24
C CYS A 335 36.65 -0.01 13.50
N GLU A 336 37.82 -0.59 13.24
CA GLU A 336 38.01 -2.06 13.27
C GLU A 336 37.68 -2.69 14.64
N GLU A 337 37.77 -1.92 15.72
CA GLU A 337 37.54 -2.38 17.10
C GLU A 337 36.07 -2.70 17.43
N VAL A 338 35.11 -2.24 16.61
CA VAL A 338 33.67 -2.52 16.82
C VAL A 338 33.29 -3.92 16.32
N GLY A 339 33.99 -4.43 15.30
CA GLY A 339 33.68 -5.72 14.69
C GLY A 339 32.36 -5.69 13.91
N GLU A 340 31.36 -6.44 14.38
CA GLU A 340 30.02 -6.51 13.77
C GLU A 340 28.97 -5.87 14.71
N VAL A 341 28.10 -5.04 14.14
CA VAL A 341 26.95 -4.43 14.81
C VAL A 341 25.66 -5.00 14.26
N THR A 342 24.73 -5.40 15.14
CA THR A 342 23.37 -5.73 14.70
C THR A 342 22.54 -4.45 14.54
N VAL A 343 21.93 -4.24 13.38
CA VAL A 343 20.93 -3.18 13.15
C VAL A 343 19.55 -3.82 13.15
N MET A 344 18.73 -3.54 14.17
CA MET A 344 17.33 -3.97 14.26
C MET A 344 16.40 -2.81 13.89
N THR A 345 15.41 -3.04 13.04
CA THR A 345 14.44 -2.02 12.58
C THR A 345 13.01 -2.58 12.48
N GLY A 346 12.05 -1.73 12.12
CA GLY A 346 10.66 -2.10 11.89
C GLY A 346 10.38 -2.68 10.49
N ASP A 347 9.11 -2.98 10.25
CA ASP A 347 8.59 -3.66 9.07
C ASP A 347 8.93 -3.03 7.72
N ASP A 348 9.05 -1.70 7.67
CA ASP A 348 9.33 -0.92 6.46
C ASP A 348 10.64 -1.35 5.77
N ALA A 349 11.54 -2.07 6.46
CA ALA A 349 12.72 -2.70 5.86
C ALA A 349 12.42 -3.83 4.86
N ALA A 350 11.19 -4.34 4.80
CA ALA A 350 10.71 -5.23 3.74
C ALA A 350 10.83 -4.57 2.34
N THR A 351 10.83 -3.23 2.26
CA THR A 351 11.08 -2.48 1.02
C THR A 351 12.48 -2.72 0.42
N LEU A 352 13.41 -3.28 1.19
CA LEU A 352 14.78 -3.59 0.75
C LEU A 352 14.91 -4.97 0.08
N VAL A 353 13.83 -5.75 -0.08
CA VAL A 353 13.87 -7.02 -0.81
C VAL A 353 14.47 -6.84 -2.20
N GLY A 354 15.46 -7.68 -2.52
CA GLY A 354 16.17 -7.67 -3.79
C GLY A 354 17.12 -6.48 -3.97
N THR A 355 17.31 -5.64 -2.95
CA THR A 355 18.24 -4.52 -2.98
C THR A 355 19.57 -4.91 -2.33
N PRO A 356 20.71 -4.84 -3.05
CA PRO A 356 22.01 -5.10 -2.45
C PRO A 356 22.35 -4.16 -1.30
N MET A 357 22.94 -4.73 -0.24
CA MET A 357 23.26 -4.09 1.02
C MET A 357 24.78 -4.15 1.30
N PRO A 358 25.45 -3.02 1.57
CA PRO A 358 26.88 -3.00 1.87
C PRO A 358 27.17 -3.39 3.32
N LEU A 359 26.99 -4.67 3.64
CA LEU A 359 27.05 -5.18 5.01
C LEU A 359 28.47 -5.55 5.50
N GLN A 360 29.47 -5.52 4.61
CA GLN A 360 30.82 -6.07 4.85
C GLN A 360 31.92 -4.98 4.82
N GLY A 361 31.57 -3.72 5.06
CA GLY A 361 32.54 -2.61 5.08
C GLY A 361 33.28 -2.46 6.41
N ASP A 362 33.74 -1.23 6.69
CA ASP A 362 34.56 -0.89 7.88
C ASP A 362 33.88 -1.32 9.18
N ILE A 363 32.61 -0.96 9.37
CA ILE A 363 31.75 -1.53 10.39
C ILE A 363 30.87 -2.58 9.71
N LYS A 364 31.08 -3.85 10.07
CA LYS A 364 30.21 -4.93 9.58
C LYS A 364 28.83 -4.77 10.19
N ALA A 365 27.79 -4.94 9.38
CA ALA A 365 26.42 -4.79 9.81
C ALA A 365 25.63 -6.08 9.57
N ARG A 366 24.93 -6.55 10.61
CA ARG A 366 23.88 -7.56 10.47
C ARG A 366 22.53 -6.87 10.58
N VAL A 367 21.75 -6.83 9.50
CA VAL A 367 20.43 -6.17 9.51
C VAL A 367 19.35 -7.18 9.81
N LEU A 368 18.53 -6.88 10.82
CA LEU A 368 17.34 -7.61 11.24
C LEU A 368 16.14 -6.66 11.25
N TYR A 369 14.95 -7.18 10.99
CA TYR A 369 13.71 -6.40 11.13
C TYR A 369 12.52 -7.25 11.56
N THR A 370 11.51 -6.59 12.12
CA THR A 370 10.21 -7.19 12.44
C THR A 370 9.32 -7.16 11.21
N ALA A 371 9.23 -8.27 10.49
CA ALA A 371 8.38 -8.34 9.29
C ALA A 371 6.89 -8.45 9.65
N LEU A 372 6.01 -7.99 8.77
CA LEU A 372 4.56 -8.21 8.90
C LEU A 372 4.17 -9.66 8.55
N ALA A 373 4.91 -10.26 7.63
CA ALA A 373 4.76 -11.64 7.19
C ALA A 373 6.03 -12.11 6.44
N HIS A 374 6.20 -13.41 6.28
CA HIS A 374 7.22 -14.03 5.44
C HIS A 374 6.73 -15.39 4.93
N PRO A 375 6.95 -15.75 3.65
CA PRO A 375 6.43 -16.97 3.05
C PRO A 375 6.84 -18.25 3.80
N ASP A 376 8.08 -18.29 4.29
CA ASP A 376 8.59 -19.45 5.04
C ASP A 376 8.26 -19.46 6.55
N GLN A 377 7.54 -18.47 7.09
CA GLN A 377 7.39 -18.35 8.56
C GLN A 377 6.69 -19.58 9.18
N TRP A 378 5.73 -20.17 8.48
CA TRP A 378 5.00 -21.33 9.00
C TRP A 378 5.77 -22.64 8.86
N LYS A 379 6.58 -22.73 7.80
CA LYS A 379 7.44 -23.88 7.52
C LYS A 379 8.67 -23.92 8.43
N ASN A 380 9.30 -22.77 8.66
CA ASN A 380 10.56 -22.69 9.42
C ASN A 380 10.33 -22.73 10.94
N PHE A 381 9.13 -22.39 11.41
CA PHE A 381 8.78 -22.40 12.83
C PHE A 381 7.55 -23.28 13.13
N PRO A 382 7.61 -24.59 12.85
CA PRO A 382 6.46 -25.50 12.96
C PRO A 382 6.06 -25.81 14.42
N GLN A 383 6.88 -25.44 15.40
CA GLN A 383 6.62 -25.67 16.83
C GLN A 383 5.61 -24.68 17.42
N ALA A 384 5.12 -23.72 16.63
CA ALA A 384 4.01 -22.87 17.04
C ALA A 384 2.72 -23.70 17.16
N THR A 385 1.97 -23.52 18.23
CA THR A 385 0.78 -24.29 18.66
C THR A 385 -0.46 -24.19 17.75
N SER A 386 -0.32 -23.69 16.52
CA SER A 386 -1.34 -23.77 15.45
C SER A 386 -0.70 -23.84 14.06
N SER A 387 0.56 -24.27 13.98
CA SER A 387 1.39 -24.24 12.78
C SER A 387 0.76 -24.97 11.60
N THR A 388 0.09 -26.09 11.79
CA THR A 388 -0.55 -26.83 10.70
C THR A 388 -1.65 -26.02 10.02
N ALA A 389 -2.57 -25.41 10.79
CA ALA A 389 -3.64 -24.60 10.21
C ALA A 389 -3.08 -23.34 9.52
N TYR A 390 -2.09 -22.68 10.13
CA TYR A 390 -1.42 -21.54 9.52
C TYR A 390 -0.70 -21.91 8.22
N GLN A 391 0.00 -23.05 8.21
CA GLN A 391 0.67 -23.58 7.04
C GLN A 391 -0.35 -23.90 5.94
N THR A 392 -1.46 -24.57 6.25
CA THR A 392 -2.53 -24.84 5.28
C THR A 392 -3.13 -23.56 4.72
N ASN A 393 -3.38 -22.54 5.55
CA ASN A 393 -3.90 -21.26 5.08
C ASN A 393 -2.93 -20.57 4.11
N TYR A 394 -1.63 -20.57 4.43
CA TYR A 394 -0.60 -20.05 3.55
C TYR A 394 -0.47 -20.85 2.25
N GLU A 395 -0.48 -22.19 2.31
CA GLU A 395 -0.42 -23.05 1.13
C GLU A 395 -1.62 -22.81 0.20
N ASN A 396 -2.83 -22.62 0.77
CA ASN A 396 -4.03 -22.26 0.02
C ASN A 396 -3.90 -20.90 -0.68
N PHE A 397 -3.33 -19.91 -0.01
CA PHE A 397 -3.02 -18.61 -0.61
C PHE A 397 -1.97 -18.76 -1.73
N SER A 398 -0.85 -19.42 -1.44
CA SER A 398 0.27 -19.61 -2.35
C SER A 398 -0.17 -20.36 -3.62
N ALA A 399 -1.01 -21.39 -3.49
CA ALA A 399 -1.57 -22.11 -4.64
C ALA A 399 -2.40 -21.20 -5.56
N LYS A 400 -3.12 -20.22 -5.02
CA LYS A 400 -3.88 -19.24 -5.82
C LYS A 400 -2.94 -18.22 -6.46
N PHE A 401 -2.03 -17.66 -5.67
CA PHE A 401 -1.06 -16.66 -6.11
C PHE A 401 -0.18 -17.19 -7.25
N LEU A 402 0.46 -18.34 -7.06
CA LEU A 402 1.37 -18.97 -8.03
C LEU A 402 0.64 -19.80 -9.09
N GLY A 403 -0.41 -20.51 -8.68
CA GLY A 403 -1.10 -21.47 -9.55
C GLY A 403 -2.21 -20.84 -10.37
N THR A 404 -3.11 -20.07 -9.76
CA THR A 404 -4.25 -19.45 -10.45
C THR A 404 -3.84 -18.18 -11.19
N HIS A 405 -3.10 -17.29 -10.52
CA HIS A 405 -2.73 -16.00 -11.10
C HIS A 405 -1.36 -16.00 -11.79
N LYS A 406 -0.55 -17.05 -11.61
CA LYS A 406 0.78 -17.19 -12.22
C LYS A 406 1.73 -16.04 -11.86
N PHE A 407 1.55 -15.43 -10.69
CA PHE A 407 2.51 -14.46 -10.16
C PHE A 407 3.80 -15.17 -9.74
N ALA A 408 4.91 -14.44 -9.66
CA ALA A 408 6.21 -15.03 -9.39
C ALA A 408 6.32 -15.41 -7.90
N ALA A 409 6.99 -16.53 -7.60
CA ALA A 409 7.26 -16.91 -6.21
C ALA A 409 8.06 -15.83 -5.47
N ASP A 410 8.91 -15.12 -6.19
CA ASP A 410 9.75 -14.07 -5.61
C ASP A 410 8.95 -12.83 -5.18
N ASP A 411 7.73 -12.65 -5.70
CA ASP A 411 6.85 -11.55 -5.33
C ASP A 411 6.26 -11.72 -3.90
N LEU A 412 6.57 -12.83 -3.22
CA LEU A 412 6.15 -13.12 -1.84
C LEU A 412 7.19 -12.74 -0.78
N TRP A 413 8.46 -12.50 -1.14
CA TRP A 413 9.57 -12.41 -0.16
C TRP A 413 9.50 -11.21 0.80
N ASP A 414 8.82 -10.13 0.44
CA ASP A 414 8.59 -8.98 1.31
C ASP A 414 7.36 -9.14 2.23
N GLY A 415 6.58 -10.22 2.04
CA GLY A 415 5.37 -10.51 2.78
C GLY A 415 4.19 -9.59 2.48
N THR A 416 4.32 -8.55 1.66
CA THR A 416 3.27 -7.53 1.50
C THR A 416 2.05 -8.08 0.75
N ALA A 417 2.29 -8.96 -0.24
CA ALA A 417 1.22 -9.69 -0.92
C ALA A 417 0.38 -10.53 0.05
N MET A 418 1.00 -11.12 1.07
CA MET A 418 0.31 -11.92 2.09
C MET A 418 -0.59 -11.03 2.97
N VAL A 419 -0.08 -9.88 3.40
CA VAL A 419 -0.81 -8.99 4.32
C VAL A 419 -1.94 -8.26 3.60
N LEU A 420 -1.73 -7.81 2.35
CA LEU A 420 -2.83 -7.20 1.60
C LEU A 420 -3.90 -8.21 1.19
N HIS A 421 -3.51 -9.46 0.88
CA HIS A 421 -4.47 -10.55 0.71
C HIS A 421 -5.37 -10.66 1.94
N ASP A 422 -4.79 -10.63 3.15
CA ASP A 422 -5.53 -10.79 4.40
C ASP A 422 -6.51 -9.63 4.66
N ALA A 423 -6.15 -8.39 4.27
CA ALA A 423 -7.05 -7.25 4.32
C ALA A 423 -8.27 -7.44 3.40
N VAL A 424 -8.05 -7.90 2.16
CA VAL A 424 -9.14 -8.14 1.19
C VAL A 424 -10.00 -9.34 1.59
N VAL A 425 -9.41 -10.44 2.06
CA VAL A 425 -10.20 -11.60 2.52
C VAL A 425 -11.07 -11.22 3.72
N SER A 426 -10.56 -10.39 4.64
CA SER A 426 -11.35 -9.90 5.78
C SER A 426 -12.55 -9.06 5.32
N ALA A 427 -12.34 -8.12 4.40
CA ALA A 427 -13.41 -7.31 3.83
C ALA A 427 -14.45 -8.16 3.07
N THR A 428 -13.98 -9.09 2.24
CA THR A 428 -14.87 -9.93 1.42
C THR A 428 -15.62 -10.97 2.23
N GLN A 429 -15.00 -11.54 3.27
CA GLN A 429 -15.68 -12.44 4.21
C GLN A 429 -16.80 -11.70 4.95
N ALA A 430 -16.49 -10.56 5.56
CA ALA A 430 -17.49 -9.74 6.23
C ALA A 430 -18.64 -9.34 5.29
N ALA A 431 -18.33 -9.04 4.02
CA ALA A 431 -19.33 -8.65 3.02
C ALA A 431 -20.24 -9.81 2.54
N LYS A 432 -19.79 -11.07 2.61
CA LYS A 432 -20.60 -12.25 2.27
C LYS A 432 -21.71 -12.50 3.30
N ASP A 433 -21.44 -12.19 4.55
CA ASP A 433 -22.31 -12.53 5.68
C ASP A 433 -23.43 -11.48 5.91
N ILE A 434 -23.47 -10.41 5.10
CA ILE A 434 -24.43 -9.31 5.26
C ILE A 434 -25.75 -9.64 4.55
N PRO A 435 -26.88 -9.73 5.27
CA PRO A 435 -28.19 -9.95 4.69
C PRO A 435 -28.79 -8.71 3.99
N ALA A 436 -28.04 -7.62 3.80
CA ALA A 436 -28.54 -6.32 3.33
C ALA A 436 -27.77 -5.74 2.14
N LYS A 437 -28.49 -4.97 1.31
CA LYS A 437 -27.95 -4.10 0.24
C LYS A 437 -27.30 -2.82 0.78
N ASP A 438 -27.11 -2.70 2.09
CA ASP A 438 -26.55 -1.53 2.76
C ASP A 438 -25.06 -1.76 3.06
N PRO A 439 -24.13 -1.17 2.29
CA PRO A 439 -22.70 -1.34 2.49
C PRO A 439 -22.21 -0.80 3.83
N SER A 440 -22.95 0.10 4.49
CA SER A 440 -22.54 0.64 5.79
C SER A 440 -22.57 -0.40 6.91
N ALA A 441 -23.34 -1.48 6.75
CA ALA A 441 -23.38 -2.58 7.70
C ALA A 441 -22.07 -3.41 7.74
N VAL A 442 -21.25 -3.36 6.67
CA VAL A 442 -20.02 -4.16 6.55
C VAL A 442 -19.05 -3.86 7.69
N ALA A 443 -18.95 -2.60 8.11
CA ALA A 443 -18.10 -2.20 9.22
C ALA A 443 -18.43 -2.95 10.52
N ASN A 444 -19.70 -3.24 10.79
CA ASN A 444 -20.11 -3.99 11.98
C ASN A 444 -19.74 -5.47 11.87
N PHE A 445 -19.80 -6.06 10.67
CA PHE A 445 -19.36 -7.45 10.46
C PHE A 445 -17.84 -7.57 10.57
N ILE A 446 -17.08 -6.61 10.04
CA ILE A 446 -15.63 -6.54 10.23
C ILE A 446 -15.30 -6.41 11.73
N ALA A 447 -16.00 -5.54 12.46
CA ALA A 447 -15.79 -5.37 13.90
C ALA A 447 -16.06 -6.64 14.73
N ASN A 448 -16.90 -7.54 14.22
CA ASN A 448 -17.22 -8.82 14.85
C ASN A 448 -16.27 -9.96 14.45
N LEU A 449 -15.28 -9.71 13.58
CA LEU A 449 -14.23 -10.69 13.30
C LEU A 449 -13.30 -10.77 14.52
N ASP A 450 -13.70 -11.52 15.54
CA ASP A 450 -12.90 -11.81 16.74
C ASP A 450 -12.29 -13.23 16.68
N CYS A 451 -11.66 -13.69 17.76
CA CYS A 451 -11.04 -15.02 17.73
C CYS A 451 -12.00 -16.21 17.63
N ASN A 452 -13.29 -16.04 17.91
CA ASN A 452 -14.29 -17.09 17.71
C ASN A 452 -14.73 -17.19 16.24
N SER A 453 -14.50 -16.13 15.45
CA SER A 453 -14.86 -16.05 14.02
C SER A 453 -13.68 -15.54 13.18
N ALA A 454 -12.46 -15.94 13.54
CA ALA A 454 -11.26 -15.45 12.90
C ALA A 454 -11.19 -15.87 11.42
N VAL A 455 -10.72 -14.96 10.58
CA VAL A 455 -10.60 -15.21 9.14
C VAL A 455 -9.26 -15.92 8.85
N PRO A 456 -9.25 -17.02 8.08
CA PRO A 456 -8.01 -17.69 7.69
C PRO A 456 -7.23 -16.85 6.66
N GLY A 457 -6.19 -16.16 7.12
CA GLY A 457 -5.26 -15.39 6.30
C GLY A 457 -3.95 -16.12 5.99
N ALA A 458 -3.26 -15.67 4.96
CA ALA A 458 -1.93 -16.12 4.54
C ALA A 458 -0.87 -15.82 5.61
N SER A 459 -0.98 -14.67 6.28
CA SER A 459 -0.12 -14.25 7.38
C SER A 459 -0.70 -14.62 8.75
N GLY A 460 -1.63 -15.58 8.80
CA GLY A 460 -2.21 -16.15 10.01
C GLY A 460 -3.69 -15.82 10.16
N PHE A 461 -4.29 -16.23 11.27
CA PHE A 461 -5.69 -15.92 11.57
C PHE A 461 -5.87 -14.42 11.84
N ILE A 462 -6.86 -13.82 11.20
CA ILE A 462 -7.19 -12.40 11.30
C ILE A 462 -8.37 -12.23 12.25
N ALA A 463 -8.17 -11.40 13.27
CA ALA A 463 -9.15 -11.07 14.28
C ALA A 463 -8.82 -9.69 14.83
N PHE A 464 -9.84 -8.88 15.08
CA PHE A 464 -9.70 -7.51 15.54
C PHE A 464 -10.13 -7.35 16.99
N ASP A 465 -9.37 -6.55 17.72
CA ASP A 465 -9.73 -6.06 19.03
C ASP A 465 -10.91 -5.09 18.89
N GLN A 466 -12.01 -5.36 19.61
CA GLN A 466 -13.28 -4.65 19.41
C GLN A 466 -13.21 -3.17 19.82
N ASP A 467 -12.31 -2.81 20.74
CA ASP A 467 -12.16 -1.43 21.22
C ASP A 467 -11.28 -0.60 20.27
N THR A 468 -10.21 -1.21 19.75
CA THR A 468 -9.16 -0.50 19.01
C THR A 468 -9.24 -0.71 17.51
N GLY A 469 -9.82 -1.80 17.02
CA GLY A 469 -9.78 -2.27 15.63
C GLY A 469 -8.41 -2.82 15.20
N ASN A 470 -7.47 -2.99 16.12
CA ASN A 470 -6.15 -3.53 15.82
C ASN A 470 -6.20 -5.06 15.76
N GLN A 471 -5.32 -5.65 14.94
CA GLN A 471 -5.15 -7.09 14.89
C GLN A 471 -4.80 -7.65 16.28
N VAL A 472 -5.46 -8.73 16.67
CA VAL A 472 -5.18 -9.41 17.94
C VAL A 472 -3.96 -10.31 17.77
N ASN A 473 -2.90 -9.98 18.50
CA ASN A 473 -1.71 -10.81 18.75
C ASN A 473 -1.18 -11.52 17.49
N LYS A 474 -0.83 -10.69 16.50
CA LYS A 474 -0.26 -11.10 15.24
C LYS A 474 1.09 -11.80 15.45
N ALA A 475 1.35 -12.82 14.64
CA ALA A 475 2.69 -13.41 14.55
C ALA A 475 3.59 -12.46 13.75
N ILE A 476 4.79 -12.19 14.27
CA ILE A 476 5.76 -11.24 13.75
C ILE A 476 7.07 -12.00 13.51
N PRO A 477 7.43 -12.31 12.25
CA PRO A 477 8.73 -12.86 11.94
C PRO A 477 9.86 -11.86 12.23
N ILE A 478 10.95 -12.32 12.81
CA ILE A 478 12.22 -11.60 12.81
C ILE A 478 12.99 -12.06 11.58
N VAL A 479 13.32 -11.14 10.69
CA VAL A 479 13.92 -11.46 9.38
C VAL A 479 15.27 -10.77 9.24
N GLY A 480 16.27 -11.51 8.78
CA GLY A 480 17.58 -10.97 8.42
C GLY A 480 17.68 -10.62 6.95
N ILE A 481 18.39 -9.53 6.65
CA ILE A 481 18.70 -9.10 5.28
C ILE A 481 20.16 -9.47 4.97
N THR A 482 20.39 -10.15 3.86
CA THR A 482 21.73 -10.50 3.37
C THR A 482 22.36 -9.38 2.53
N ALA A 483 23.63 -9.51 2.16
CA ALA A 483 24.31 -8.55 1.31
C ALA A 483 23.68 -8.46 -0.10
N GLU A 484 23.06 -9.55 -0.55
CA GLU A 484 22.36 -9.64 -1.84
C GLU A 484 20.92 -9.10 -1.77
N GLY A 485 20.44 -8.71 -0.58
CA GLY A 485 19.05 -8.27 -0.39
C GLY A 485 18.04 -9.41 -0.26
N THR A 486 18.49 -10.64 -0.02
CA THR A 486 17.61 -11.79 0.26
C THR A 486 17.17 -11.79 1.73
N MET A 487 15.94 -12.25 1.96
CA MET A 487 15.27 -12.25 3.27
C MET A 487 15.31 -13.65 3.89
N ASN A 488 15.80 -13.74 5.12
CA ASN A 488 15.92 -15.00 5.85
C ASN A 488 15.26 -14.89 7.22
N PRO A 489 14.13 -15.56 7.47
CA PRO A 489 13.48 -15.49 8.76
C PRO A 489 14.30 -16.25 9.81
N VAL A 490 14.67 -15.57 10.88
CA VAL A 490 15.53 -16.08 11.98
C VAL A 490 14.77 -16.31 13.28
N GLY A 491 13.53 -15.83 13.37
CA GLY A 491 12.63 -16.08 14.48
C GLY A 491 11.18 -15.82 14.11
N LEU A 492 10.27 -16.31 14.93
CA LEU A 492 8.84 -15.99 14.87
C LEU A 492 8.36 -15.72 16.29
N VAL A 493 7.81 -14.53 16.51
CA VAL A 493 7.35 -14.08 17.83
C VAL A 493 5.91 -13.62 17.77
N TRP A 494 5.27 -13.54 18.92
CA TRP A 494 3.91 -13.02 19.07
C TRP A 494 3.97 -11.80 19.98
N SER A 495 3.23 -10.74 19.65
CA SER A 495 3.33 -9.48 20.39
C SER A 495 3.01 -9.59 21.87
N LYS A 496 2.11 -10.52 22.25
CA LYS A 496 1.80 -10.87 23.65
C LYS A 496 2.37 -12.23 24.09
N GLY A 497 3.31 -12.79 23.34
CA GLY A 497 4.03 -14.04 23.69
C GLY A 497 3.20 -15.33 23.61
N THR A 498 1.96 -15.26 23.15
CA THR A 498 1.04 -16.42 22.98
C THR A 498 0.39 -16.35 21.60
N HIS A 499 -0.18 -17.43 21.10
CA HIS A 499 -0.95 -17.48 19.85
C HIS A 499 -2.44 -17.34 20.21
N VAL A 500 -3.26 -16.63 19.43
CA VAL A 500 -4.53 -16.12 19.99
C VAL A 500 -5.81 -16.68 19.42
N CYS A 501 -5.82 -17.40 18.31
CA CYS A 501 -7.09 -18.01 17.87
C CYS A 501 -6.93 -19.51 17.57
N ALA A 502 -6.18 -20.25 18.39
CA ALA A 502 -6.25 -21.71 18.37
C ALA A 502 -7.69 -22.12 18.64
N GLN A 503 -8.40 -22.53 17.60
CA GLN A 503 -9.65 -23.25 17.76
C GLN A 503 -9.34 -24.49 18.62
N SER A 504 -10.00 -24.58 19.77
CA SER A 504 -10.01 -25.78 20.61
C SER A 504 -10.57 -26.98 19.86
#